data_AF-A0A940N5X2-F1
#
_entry.id   AF-A0A940N5X2-F1
#
_cell.length_a   1.000
_cell.length_b   1.000
_cell.length_c   1.000
_cell.angle_alpha   90.00
_cell.angle_beta   90.00
_cell.angle_gamma   90.00
#
_symmetry.space_group_name_H-M   'P 1'
#
loop_
_entity.id
_entity.type
_entity.pdbx_description
1 polymer ?
#
loop_
_entity_poly.entity_id
_entity_poly.type
_entity_poly.pdbx_seq_one_letter_code
_entity_poly.pdbx_strand_id
1 'polypeptide(L)'
;MESRRGLAIIDGMNTLTATHHAPAGVPSMSRTVGDMLREWRQRRRMSQLLLASEAEISTRHLSFVESGRALPSREMVMHLAERLEVPLRARNALLVAAGYAPLYRERQLSDPQLGAAREAIDLVLKGHDPYPAVAIDRHWTIVAANNALAPLLTGAKPALLEAPVNALRLSMHPDGIASQIANWHAWRAHLLSRLQRQIDVSADPTLAALHDELAAYPTPPGAEPADDSHASLLEQIAVPLRLRTDLGVLSFFSTTTVFGTPVDVTLSELAIEAFFPADPQTADALRKLADARTPSAANA
;
A
#
# COMPACT_ATOMS: atom_id res chain seq x y z
N MET A 1 -9.74 -8.16 -33.46
CA MET A 1 -10.29 -9.24 -32.61
C MET A 1 -9.41 -9.46 -31.35
N GLU A 2 -8.73 -8.41 -30.86
CA GLU A 2 -7.78 -8.47 -29.72
C GLU A 2 -8.31 -7.80 -28.43
N SER A 3 -9.39 -7.02 -28.53
CA SER A 3 -9.95 -6.25 -27.40
C SER A 3 -10.63 -7.08 -26.30
N ARG A 4 -10.83 -8.39 -26.52
CA ARG A 4 -11.45 -9.30 -25.53
C ARG A 4 -10.46 -9.94 -24.56
N ARG A 5 -9.14 -9.87 -24.81
CA ARG A 5 -8.14 -10.44 -23.88
C ARG A 5 -7.89 -9.56 -22.64
N GLY A 6 -8.03 -8.23 -22.75
CA GLY A 6 -7.90 -7.33 -21.60
C GLY A 6 -8.99 -7.49 -20.54
N LEU A 7 -10.19 -7.93 -20.94
CA LEU A 7 -11.32 -8.15 -20.02
C LEU A 7 -11.11 -9.35 -19.09
N ALA A 8 -10.39 -10.39 -19.55
CA ALA A 8 -10.16 -11.61 -18.79
C ALA A 8 -9.00 -11.50 -17.77
N ILE A 9 -8.17 -10.46 -17.86
CA ILE A 9 -6.99 -10.28 -17.01
C ILE A 9 -7.37 -9.77 -15.60
N ILE A 10 -8.56 -9.16 -15.45
CA ILE A 10 -9.02 -8.57 -14.17
C ILE A 10 -10.10 -9.43 -13.49
N ASP A 11 -10.93 -10.15 -14.27
CA ASP A 11 -11.94 -11.09 -13.73
C ASP A 11 -11.29 -12.33 -13.05
N GLY A 12 -10.01 -12.60 -13.34
CA GLY A 12 -9.24 -13.70 -12.76
C GLY A 12 -8.60 -13.42 -11.40
N MET A 13 -8.77 -12.22 -10.83
CA MET A 13 -8.13 -11.84 -9.55
C MET A 13 -8.72 -12.59 -8.33
N ASN A 14 -9.79 -13.37 -8.52
CA ASN A 14 -10.47 -14.11 -7.46
C ASN A 14 -9.97 -15.55 -7.22
N THR A 15 -8.87 -15.99 -7.82
CA THR A 15 -8.32 -17.33 -7.57
C THR A 15 -6.85 -17.34 -7.15
N LEU A 16 -6.66 -17.41 -5.83
CA LEU A 16 -5.68 -18.16 -5.05
C LEU A 16 -4.19 -18.22 -5.48
N THR A 17 -3.35 -18.16 -4.44
CA THR A 17 -2.00 -18.73 -4.26
C THR A 17 -0.82 -17.75 -4.41
N ALA A 18 -0.52 -17.02 -3.33
CA ALA A 18 0.82 -16.51 -3.08
C ALA A 18 1.51 -17.37 -2.01
N THR A 19 2.22 -18.42 -2.43
CA THR A 19 3.19 -19.11 -1.58
C THR A 19 4.49 -18.31 -1.59
N HIS A 20 4.80 -17.61 -0.51
CA HIS A 20 6.11 -17.00 -0.32
C HIS A 20 7.05 -18.06 0.29
N HIS A 21 7.93 -18.63 -0.54
CA HIS A 21 9.01 -19.49 -0.07
C HIS A 21 10.25 -18.62 0.21
N ALA A 22 10.65 -18.53 1.47
CA ALA A 22 11.88 -17.86 1.87
C ALA A 22 13.10 -18.74 1.51
N PRO A 23 14.20 -18.19 0.94
CA PRO A 23 15.41 -18.96 0.74
C PRO A 23 16.06 -19.26 2.10
N ALA A 24 16.42 -20.53 2.33
CA ALA A 24 17.23 -20.95 3.46
C ALA A 24 18.68 -20.48 3.27
N GLY A 25 19.16 -19.61 4.15
CA GLY A 25 20.54 -19.13 4.14
C GLY A 25 21.04 -18.80 5.55
N VAL A 26 22.18 -19.44 5.90
CA VAL A 26 23.23 -19.15 6.91
C VAL A 26 22.79 -18.54 8.26
N PRO A 27 23.25 -19.07 9.43
CA PRO A 27 22.87 -18.51 10.73
C PRO A 27 23.39 -17.08 10.89
N SER A 28 22.54 -16.11 10.58
CA SER A 28 22.71 -14.73 11.00
C SER A 28 22.67 -14.71 12.52
N MET A 29 23.62 -14.03 13.18
CA MET A 29 23.51 -13.73 14.61
C MET A 29 22.10 -13.20 14.88
N SER A 30 21.28 -13.98 15.59
CA SER A 30 19.87 -13.67 15.81
C SER A 30 19.80 -12.33 16.55
N ARG A 31 19.23 -11.29 15.92
CA ARG A 31 19.01 -9.99 16.60
C ARG A 31 18.24 -10.24 17.88
N THR A 32 18.71 -9.68 18.99
CA THR A 32 18.00 -9.82 20.26
C THR A 32 16.77 -8.92 20.27
N VAL A 33 15.77 -9.23 21.10
CA VAL A 33 14.63 -8.33 21.32
C VAL A 33 15.08 -6.94 21.78
N GLY A 34 16.16 -6.85 22.55
CA GLY A 34 16.75 -5.58 23.01
C GLY A 34 17.25 -4.71 21.85
N ASP A 35 17.97 -5.31 20.90
CA ASP A 35 18.45 -4.61 19.70
C ASP A 35 17.29 -4.09 18.85
N MET A 36 16.26 -4.91 18.67
CA MET A 36 15.07 -4.56 17.90
C MET A 36 14.28 -3.42 18.55
N LEU A 37 14.07 -3.47 19.88
CA LEU A 37 13.40 -2.39 20.63
C LEU A 37 14.19 -1.08 20.54
N ARG A 38 15.53 -1.15 20.66
CA ARG A 38 16.40 0.00 20.49
C ARG A 38 16.28 0.60 19.09
N GLU A 39 16.24 -0.23 18.05
CA GLU A 39 16.08 0.20 16.65
C GLU A 39 14.75 0.94 16.46
N TRP A 40 13.65 0.37 16.96
CA TRP A 40 12.32 1.00 16.93
C TRP A 40 12.31 2.34 17.68
N ARG A 41 12.93 2.39 18.87
CA ARG A 41 13.06 3.62 19.65
C ARG A 41 13.83 4.71 18.90
N GLN A 42 14.94 4.35 18.27
CA GLN A 42 15.73 5.29 17.47
C GLN A 42 14.96 5.78 16.24
N ARG A 43 14.20 4.90 15.58
CA ARG A 43 13.33 5.25 14.44
C ARG A 43 12.23 6.23 14.84
N ARG A 44 11.64 6.08 16.03
CA ARG A 44 10.70 7.04 16.63
C ARG A 44 11.38 8.27 17.23
N ARG A 45 12.71 8.39 17.11
CA ARG A 45 13.52 9.49 17.63
C ARG A 45 13.38 9.71 19.14
N MET A 46 13.09 8.63 19.88
CA MET A 46 12.93 8.69 21.33
C MET A 46 14.24 8.41 22.05
N SER A 47 14.53 9.14 23.13
CA SER A 47 15.61 8.77 24.05
C SER A 47 15.15 7.64 24.98
N GLN A 48 16.09 6.93 25.63
CA GLN A 48 15.72 5.94 26.66
C GLN A 48 14.93 6.60 27.80
N LEU A 49 15.26 7.84 28.16
CA LEU A 49 14.52 8.60 29.17
C LEU A 49 13.07 8.85 28.75
N LEU A 50 12.86 9.30 27.51
CA LEU A 50 11.53 9.59 26.99
C LEU A 50 10.66 8.33 26.93
N LEU A 51 11.17 7.24 26.33
CA LEU A 51 10.41 5.99 26.24
C LEU A 51 10.10 5.41 27.62
N ALA A 52 11.05 5.42 28.55
CA ALA A 52 10.83 4.92 29.89
C ALA A 52 9.75 5.74 30.64
N SER A 53 9.72 7.06 30.43
CA SER A 53 8.69 7.93 30.98
C SER A 53 7.30 7.62 30.41
N GLU A 54 7.18 7.48 29.08
CA GLU A 54 5.89 7.17 28.43
C GLU A 54 5.39 5.76 28.74
N ALA A 55 6.31 4.82 28.95
CA ALA A 55 6.03 3.46 29.36
C ALA A 55 5.94 3.28 30.88
N GLU A 56 6.07 4.35 31.68
CA GLU A 56 5.99 4.30 33.15
C GLU A 56 6.93 3.25 33.79
N ILE A 57 8.15 3.09 33.23
CA ILE A 57 9.18 2.19 33.75
C ILE A 57 10.46 2.95 34.11
N SER A 58 11.35 2.31 34.87
CA SER A 58 12.66 2.90 35.12
C SER A 58 13.53 2.90 33.85
N THR A 59 14.24 4.00 33.63
CA THR A 59 15.26 4.12 32.56
C THR A 59 16.34 3.06 32.66
N ARG A 60 16.74 2.70 33.89
CA ARG A 60 17.68 1.60 34.17
C ARG A 60 17.14 0.27 33.65
N HIS A 61 15.86 -0.04 33.89
CA HIS A 61 15.26 -1.28 33.40
C HIS A 61 15.22 -1.32 31.88
N LEU A 62 14.77 -0.23 31.22
CA LEU A 62 14.80 -0.13 29.76
C LEU A 62 16.21 -0.32 29.19
N SER A 63 17.21 0.30 29.82
CA SER A 63 18.62 0.15 29.44
C SER A 63 19.10 -1.31 29.54
N PHE A 64 18.70 -2.04 30.58
CA PHE A 64 19.02 -3.45 30.73
C PHE A 64 18.33 -4.34 29.70
N VAL A 65 17.08 -4.03 29.34
CA VAL A 65 16.37 -4.73 28.26
C VAL A 65 17.06 -4.50 26.91
N GLU A 66 17.35 -3.24 26.56
CA GLU A 66 18.01 -2.91 25.28
C GLU A 66 19.44 -3.45 25.15
N SER A 67 20.12 -3.69 26.28
CA SER A 67 21.48 -4.26 26.30
C SER A 67 21.50 -5.78 26.51
N GLY A 68 20.34 -6.44 26.58
CA GLY A 68 20.22 -7.89 26.78
C GLY A 68 20.57 -8.36 28.20
N ARG A 69 20.75 -7.45 29.16
CA ARG A 69 21.04 -7.77 30.57
C ARG A 69 19.80 -8.24 31.33
N ALA A 70 18.61 -7.95 30.82
CA ALA A 70 17.34 -8.40 31.37
C ALA A 70 16.44 -8.92 30.24
N LEU A 71 15.83 -10.09 30.44
CA LEU A 71 14.82 -10.62 29.53
C LEU A 71 13.46 -9.97 29.89
N PRO A 72 12.83 -9.20 28.99
CA PRO A 72 11.53 -8.61 29.26
C PRO A 72 10.44 -9.69 29.26
N SER A 73 9.42 -9.52 30.11
CA SER A 73 8.21 -10.34 30.04
C SER A 73 7.45 -10.09 28.73
N ARG A 74 6.55 -11.00 28.36
CA ARG A 74 5.65 -10.81 27.21
C ARG A 74 4.86 -9.50 27.30
N GLU A 75 4.35 -9.17 28.48
CA GLU A 75 3.60 -7.93 28.72
C GLU A 75 4.51 -6.70 28.54
N MET A 76 5.74 -6.75 29.03
CA MET A 76 6.71 -5.66 28.86
C MET A 76 7.07 -5.43 27.39
N VAL A 77 7.28 -6.50 26.62
CA VAL A 77 7.52 -6.40 25.17
C VAL A 77 6.36 -5.70 24.47
N MET A 78 5.12 -6.10 24.78
CA MET A 78 3.93 -5.53 24.18
C MET A 78 3.71 -4.06 24.58
N HIS A 79 3.92 -3.73 25.85
CA HIS A 79 3.81 -2.38 26.37
C HIS A 79 4.80 -1.42 25.69
N LEU A 80 6.07 -1.82 25.58
CA LEU A 80 7.08 -1.03 24.86
C LEU A 80 6.75 -0.93 23.37
N ALA A 81 6.32 -2.02 22.73
CA ALA A 81 5.95 -2.02 21.32
C ALA A 81 4.72 -1.13 21.03
N GLU A 82 3.81 -0.99 21.97
CA GLU A 82 2.68 -0.06 21.87
C GLU A 82 3.13 1.39 21.93
N ARG A 83 3.96 1.76 22.92
CA ARG A 83 4.52 3.12 23.04
C ARG A 83 5.39 3.52 21.85
N LEU A 84 6.05 2.55 21.26
CA LEU A 84 6.86 2.74 20.05
C LEU A 84 6.05 2.70 18.75
N GLU A 85 4.73 2.54 18.83
CA GLU A 85 3.84 2.41 17.66
C GLU A 85 4.37 1.37 16.65
N VAL A 86 4.83 0.22 17.16
CA VAL A 86 5.36 -0.86 16.33
C VAL A 86 4.20 -1.54 15.60
N PRO A 87 4.26 -1.75 14.28
CA PRO A 87 3.22 -2.46 13.53
C PRO A 87 3.03 -3.91 14.03
N LEU A 88 1.81 -4.46 13.93
CA LEU A 88 1.45 -5.77 14.49
C LEU A 88 2.41 -6.91 14.08
N ARG A 89 2.81 -6.94 12.81
CA ARG A 89 3.81 -7.88 12.28
C ARG A 89 5.15 -7.78 12.99
N ALA A 90 5.66 -6.56 13.16
CA ALA A 90 6.90 -6.32 13.87
C ALA A 90 6.78 -6.61 15.38
N ARG A 91 5.58 -6.47 15.97
CA ARG A 91 5.32 -6.94 17.35
C ARG A 91 5.47 -8.45 17.47
N ASN A 92 4.96 -9.22 16.50
CA ASN A 92 5.19 -10.66 16.46
C ASN A 92 6.69 -10.99 16.35
N ALA A 93 7.43 -10.26 15.53
CA ALA A 93 8.88 -10.44 15.44
C ALA A 93 9.60 -10.17 16.77
N LEU A 94 9.21 -9.12 17.50
CA LEU A 94 9.71 -8.83 18.85
C LEU A 94 9.40 -9.97 19.84
N LEU A 95 8.17 -10.50 19.82
CA LEU A 95 7.76 -11.62 20.67
C LEU A 95 8.59 -12.87 20.39
N VAL A 96 8.76 -13.23 19.12
CA VAL A 96 9.57 -14.39 18.71
C VAL A 96 11.03 -14.20 19.13
N ALA A 97 11.61 -13.02 18.94
CA ALA A 97 12.98 -12.71 19.37
C ALA A 97 13.16 -12.76 20.90
N ALA A 98 12.09 -12.57 21.68
CA ALA A 98 12.08 -12.73 23.14
C ALA A 98 11.78 -14.17 23.60
N GLY A 99 11.56 -15.11 22.68
CA GLY A 99 11.24 -16.51 22.99
C GLY A 99 9.75 -16.79 23.25
N TYR A 100 8.86 -15.89 22.82
CA TYR A 100 7.41 -16.05 22.95
C TYR A 100 6.73 -16.37 21.62
N ALA A 101 5.54 -16.98 21.69
CA ALA A 101 4.72 -17.20 20.50
C ALA A 101 4.17 -15.86 19.94
N PRO A 102 4.01 -15.73 18.61
CA PRO A 102 3.31 -14.62 17.98
C PRO A 102 1.91 -14.42 18.58
N LEU A 103 1.50 -13.16 18.72
CA LEU A 103 0.18 -12.81 19.28
C LEU A 103 -0.85 -12.53 18.18
N TYR A 104 -0.44 -11.79 17.15
CA TYR A 104 -1.34 -11.40 16.08
C TYR A 104 -1.29 -12.43 14.97
N ARG A 105 -2.46 -12.86 14.48
CA ARG A 105 -2.51 -13.79 13.36
C ARG A 105 -2.23 -13.05 12.06
N GLU A 106 -1.66 -13.78 11.12
CA GLU A 106 -1.47 -13.37 9.74
C GLU A 106 -2.10 -14.45 8.89
N ARG A 107 -3.16 -14.08 8.17
CA ARG A 107 -3.95 -15.00 7.35
C ARG A 107 -3.86 -14.60 5.90
N GLN A 108 -4.03 -15.56 5.01
CA GLN A 108 -4.23 -15.20 3.62
C GLN A 108 -5.59 -14.51 3.48
N LEU A 109 -5.71 -13.51 2.62
CA LEU A 109 -6.98 -12.80 2.42
C LEU A 109 -8.11 -13.77 2.00
N SER A 110 -7.77 -14.87 1.32
CA SER A 110 -8.68 -15.94 0.92
C SER A 110 -9.14 -16.86 2.07
N ASP A 111 -8.60 -16.72 3.29
CA ASP A 111 -9.02 -17.50 4.45
C ASP A 111 -10.53 -17.31 4.69
N PRO A 112 -11.32 -18.39 4.87
CA PRO A 112 -12.75 -18.30 5.14
C PRO A 112 -13.10 -17.39 6.33
N GLN A 113 -12.23 -17.29 7.34
CA GLN A 113 -12.42 -16.40 8.49
C GLN A 113 -12.34 -14.92 8.14
N LEU A 114 -11.75 -14.56 6.99
CA LEU A 114 -11.73 -13.19 6.46
C LEU A 114 -12.86 -12.95 5.44
N GLY A 115 -13.83 -13.86 5.30
CA GLY A 115 -14.96 -13.73 4.37
C GLY A 115 -15.72 -12.41 4.52
N ALA A 116 -16.12 -12.06 5.74
CA ALA A 116 -16.83 -10.79 6.00
C ALA A 116 -15.99 -9.55 5.66
N ALA A 117 -14.66 -9.61 5.84
CA ALA A 117 -13.78 -8.51 5.47
C ALA A 117 -13.67 -8.38 3.95
N ARG A 118 -13.57 -9.49 3.22
CA ARG A 118 -13.61 -9.52 1.75
C ARG A 118 -14.92 -8.96 1.21
N GLU A 119 -16.05 -9.39 1.75
CA GLU A 119 -17.36 -8.86 1.38
C GLU A 119 -17.44 -7.34 1.61
N ALA A 120 -16.90 -6.83 2.72
CA ALA A 120 -16.84 -5.40 2.98
C ALA A 120 -15.95 -4.66 1.96
N ILE A 121 -14.79 -5.21 1.59
CA ILE A 121 -13.92 -4.66 0.55
C ILE A 121 -14.67 -4.59 -0.78
N ASP A 122 -15.32 -5.68 -1.19
CA ASP A 122 -16.08 -5.75 -2.43
C ASP A 122 -17.22 -4.73 -2.48
N LEU A 123 -17.92 -4.54 -1.35
CA LEU A 123 -18.97 -3.52 -1.22
C LEU A 123 -18.42 -2.10 -1.36
N VAL A 124 -17.27 -1.79 -0.77
CA VAL A 124 -16.63 -0.47 -0.91
C VAL A 124 -16.17 -0.24 -2.34
N LEU A 125 -15.50 -1.23 -2.96
CA LEU A 125 -15.02 -1.14 -4.34
C LEU A 125 -16.17 -0.94 -5.33
N LYS A 126 -17.24 -1.72 -5.18
CA LYS A 126 -18.46 -1.60 -6.00
C LYS A 126 -19.20 -0.29 -5.74
N GLY A 127 -19.26 0.16 -4.49
CA GLY A 127 -19.89 1.43 -4.12
C GLY A 127 -19.20 2.65 -4.73
N HIS A 128 -17.94 2.51 -5.14
CA HIS A 128 -17.17 3.57 -5.80
C HIS A 128 -17.38 3.63 -7.33
N ASP A 129 -18.06 2.66 -7.95
CA ASP A 129 -18.42 2.74 -9.37
C ASP A 129 -19.27 4.01 -9.64
N PRO A 130 -19.06 4.73 -10.78
CA PRO A 130 -18.21 4.37 -11.92
C PRO A 130 -16.75 4.87 -11.81
N TYR A 131 -16.30 5.25 -10.61
CA TYR A 131 -14.96 5.77 -10.40
C TYR A 131 -13.98 4.65 -10.02
N PRO A 132 -12.69 4.72 -10.42
CA PRO A 132 -11.73 3.66 -10.15
C PRO A 132 -11.42 3.51 -8.65
N ALA A 133 -11.39 2.27 -8.17
CA ALA A 133 -10.87 1.94 -6.84
C ALA A 133 -10.11 0.62 -6.85
N VAL A 134 -9.09 0.53 -5.98
CA VAL A 134 -8.27 -0.67 -5.78
C VAL A 134 -8.05 -0.95 -4.30
N ALA A 135 -8.10 -2.21 -3.91
CA ALA A 135 -7.59 -2.69 -2.64
C ALA A 135 -6.14 -3.16 -2.82
N ILE A 136 -5.25 -2.72 -1.94
CA ILE A 136 -3.83 -3.02 -1.95
C ILE A 136 -3.37 -3.59 -0.62
N ASP A 137 -2.41 -4.52 -0.65
CA ASP A 137 -1.71 -5.00 0.54
C ASP A 137 -0.59 -4.04 0.98
N ARG A 138 0.12 -4.39 2.06
CA ARG A 138 1.23 -3.55 2.58
C ARG A 138 2.32 -3.29 1.56
N HIS A 139 2.50 -4.19 0.59
CA HIS A 139 3.54 -4.13 -0.44
C HIS A 139 3.04 -3.52 -1.74
N TRP A 140 1.87 -2.86 -1.72
CA TRP A 140 1.23 -2.24 -2.88
C TRP A 140 0.83 -3.23 -3.97
N THR A 141 0.70 -4.52 -3.63
CA THR A 141 0.11 -5.51 -4.53
C THR A 141 -1.40 -5.30 -4.55
N ILE A 142 -1.97 -5.17 -5.74
CA ILE A 142 -3.42 -5.07 -5.92
C ILE A 142 -4.03 -6.43 -5.61
N VAL A 143 -4.90 -6.47 -4.60
CA VAL A 143 -5.61 -7.69 -4.20
C VAL A 143 -7.03 -7.75 -4.75
N ALA A 144 -7.64 -6.60 -5.03
CA ALA A 144 -8.94 -6.46 -5.67
C ALA A 144 -9.06 -5.08 -6.32
N ALA A 145 -9.92 -4.96 -7.32
CA ALA A 145 -10.22 -3.70 -8.00
C ALA A 145 -11.66 -3.71 -8.51
N ASN A 146 -12.26 -2.54 -8.65
CA ASN A 146 -13.52 -2.44 -9.37
C ASN A 146 -13.32 -2.39 -10.90
N ASN A 147 -14.42 -2.49 -11.64
CA ASN A 147 -14.40 -2.56 -13.09
C ASN A 147 -13.96 -1.25 -13.76
N ALA A 148 -14.02 -0.14 -13.02
CA ALA A 148 -13.62 1.18 -13.48
C ALA A 148 -12.09 1.36 -13.59
N LEU A 149 -11.26 0.48 -13.01
CA LEU A 149 -9.80 0.53 -13.15
C LEU A 149 -9.32 0.11 -14.54
N ALA A 150 -9.84 -1.01 -15.06
CA ALA A 150 -9.41 -1.63 -16.32
C ALA A 150 -9.19 -0.69 -17.52
N PRO A 151 -10.14 0.22 -17.86
CA PRO A 151 -9.98 1.09 -19.02
C PRO A 151 -8.86 2.12 -18.87
N LEU A 152 -8.43 2.42 -17.64
CA LEU A 152 -7.36 3.38 -17.38
C LEU A 152 -5.96 2.74 -17.51
N LEU A 153 -5.90 1.42 -17.70
CA LEU A 153 -4.65 0.65 -17.78
C LEU A 153 -4.31 0.20 -19.21
N THR A 154 -5.05 0.66 -20.22
CA THR A 154 -4.93 0.18 -21.61
C THR A 154 -3.54 0.40 -22.23
N GLY A 155 -2.80 1.41 -21.79
CA GLY A 155 -1.43 1.63 -22.27
C GLY A 155 -0.34 0.87 -21.51
N ALA A 156 -0.67 0.07 -20.49
CA ALA A 156 0.30 -0.78 -19.81
C ALA A 156 0.55 -2.08 -20.60
N LYS A 157 1.80 -2.56 -20.62
CA LYS A 157 2.13 -3.85 -21.25
C LYS A 157 1.47 -5.01 -20.47
N PRO A 158 0.98 -6.07 -21.16
CA PRO A 158 0.31 -7.20 -20.51
C PRO A 158 1.12 -7.86 -19.38
N ALA A 159 2.45 -7.93 -19.50
CA ALA A 159 3.31 -8.51 -18.49
C ALA A 159 3.26 -7.80 -17.12
N LEU A 160 2.89 -6.51 -17.08
CA LEU A 160 2.70 -5.78 -15.81
C LEU A 160 1.28 -5.91 -15.24
N LEU A 161 0.37 -6.54 -15.98
CA LEU A 161 -1.01 -6.82 -15.57
C LEU A 161 -1.18 -8.29 -15.14
N GLU A 162 -0.15 -9.11 -15.29
CA GLU A 162 -0.11 -10.47 -14.76
C GLU A 162 0.11 -10.45 -13.24
N ALA A 163 -0.71 -11.20 -12.50
CA ALA A 163 -0.60 -11.25 -11.04
C ALA A 163 0.74 -11.87 -10.59
N PRO A 164 1.35 -11.37 -9.50
CA PRO A 164 0.91 -10.25 -8.66
C PRO A 164 1.18 -8.87 -9.29
N VAL A 165 0.15 -8.03 -9.38
CA VAL A 165 0.25 -6.67 -9.94
C VAL A 165 0.58 -5.68 -8.83
N ASN A 166 1.70 -4.96 -8.95
CA ASN A 166 2.06 -3.90 -8.01
C ASN A 166 1.59 -2.54 -8.53
N ALA A 167 0.76 -1.84 -7.75
CA ALA A 167 0.15 -0.57 -8.14
C ALA A 167 1.18 0.54 -8.41
N LEU A 168 2.26 0.60 -7.62
CA LEU A 168 3.31 1.61 -7.81
C LEU A 168 4.15 1.31 -9.05
N ARG A 169 4.53 0.05 -9.28
CA ARG A 169 5.21 -0.35 -10.52
C ARG A 169 4.33 -0.08 -11.74
N LEU A 170 3.05 -0.43 -11.68
CA LEU A 170 2.11 -0.15 -12.76
C LEU A 170 2.03 1.34 -13.08
N SER A 171 1.99 2.19 -12.05
CA SER A 171 1.95 3.64 -12.21
C SER A 171 3.26 4.24 -12.74
N MET A 172 4.42 3.68 -12.39
CA MET A 172 5.72 4.35 -12.55
C MET A 172 6.65 3.71 -13.57
N HIS A 173 6.46 2.43 -13.88
CA HIS A 173 7.35 1.69 -14.77
C HIS A 173 7.22 2.22 -16.21
N PRO A 174 8.31 2.26 -17.00
CA PRO A 174 8.27 2.71 -18.40
C PRO A 174 7.28 1.94 -19.29
N ASP A 175 7.15 0.64 -19.02
CA ASP A 175 6.18 -0.25 -19.67
C ASP A 175 4.78 -0.25 -19.01
N GLY A 176 4.60 0.51 -17.93
CA GLY A 176 3.34 0.70 -17.23
C GLY A 176 2.56 1.88 -17.81
N ILE A 177 1.91 2.67 -16.96
CA ILE A 177 1.14 3.85 -17.38
C ILE A 177 1.90 5.17 -17.24
N ALA A 178 3.21 5.15 -16.92
CA ALA A 178 3.98 6.36 -16.63
C ALA A 178 3.93 7.42 -17.76
N SER A 179 3.97 7.00 -19.03
CA SER A 179 3.89 7.88 -20.19
C SER A 179 2.52 8.55 -20.38
N GLN A 180 1.46 7.98 -19.80
CA GLN A 180 0.12 8.55 -19.82
C GLN A 180 -0.08 9.61 -18.72
N ILE A 181 0.79 9.66 -17.72
CA ILE A 181 0.65 10.60 -16.60
C ILE A 181 1.12 11.98 -17.04
N ALA A 182 0.18 12.93 -17.15
CA ALA A 182 0.44 14.28 -17.63
C ALA A 182 1.34 15.07 -16.67
N ASN A 183 1.08 14.96 -15.37
CA ASN A 183 1.83 15.62 -14.30
C ASN A 183 2.85 14.69 -13.63
N TRP A 184 3.59 13.92 -14.44
CA TRP A 184 4.44 12.82 -13.99
C TRP A 184 5.41 13.19 -12.87
N HIS A 185 6.13 14.31 -12.97
CA HIS A 185 7.12 14.72 -11.96
C HIS A 185 6.49 14.92 -10.58
N ALA A 186 5.35 15.62 -10.51
CA ALA A 186 4.62 15.85 -9.27
C ALA A 186 4.06 14.53 -8.70
N TRP A 187 3.48 13.69 -9.57
CA TRP A 187 2.93 12.39 -9.18
C TRP A 187 4.01 11.44 -8.64
N ARG A 188 5.16 11.34 -9.32
CA ARG A 188 6.32 10.57 -8.87
C ARG A 188 6.81 11.04 -7.50
N ALA A 189 6.99 12.35 -7.31
CA ALA A 189 7.43 12.89 -6.03
C ALA A 189 6.44 12.58 -4.91
N HIS A 190 5.14 12.67 -5.19
CA HIS A 190 4.07 12.29 -4.27
C HIS A 190 4.15 10.81 -3.85
N LEU A 191 4.23 9.89 -4.83
CA LEU A 191 4.28 8.44 -4.55
C LEU A 191 5.54 8.04 -3.77
N LEU A 192 6.71 8.55 -4.13
CA LEU A 192 7.96 8.25 -3.40
C LEU A 192 7.92 8.81 -1.97
N SER A 193 7.42 10.04 -1.79
CA SER A 193 7.24 10.62 -0.45
C SER A 193 6.27 9.78 0.40
N ARG A 194 5.17 9.31 -0.20
CA ARG A 194 4.20 8.45 0.47
C ARG A 194 4.80 7.10 0.85
N LEU A 195 5.53 6.47 -0.06
CA LEU A 195 6.23 5.20 0.20
C LEU A 195 7.30 5.36 1.28
N GLN A 196 8.07 6.45 1.26
CA GLN A 196 9.06 6.76 2.30
C GLN A 196 8.42 6.88 3.69
N ARG A 197 7.28 7.59 3.81
CA ARG A 197 6.54 7.63 5.08
C ARG A 197 6.13 6.24 5.56
N GLN A 198 5.71 5.36 4.65
CA GLN A 198 5.36 3.98 5.00
C GLN A 198 6.58 3.18 5.46
N ILE A 199 7.76 3.38 4.84
CA ILE A 199 9.03 2.78 5.28
C ILE A 199 9.41 3.28 6.69
N ASP A 200 9.30 4.58 6.94
CA ASP A 200 9.63 5.18 8.25
C ASP A 200 8.74 4.63 9.38
N VAL A 201 7.48 4.32 9.07
CA VAL A 201 6.53 3.74 10.03
C VAL A 201 6.76 2.23 10.20
N SER A 202 6.99 1.50 9.10
CA SER A 202 6.94 0.03 9.09
C SER A 202 8.30 -0.67 9.23
N ALA A 203 9.40 0.03 8.92
CA ALA A 203 10.73 -0.56 8.79
C ALA A 203 10.80 -1.74 7.80
N ASP A 204 9.91 -1.79 6.82
CA ASP A 204 9.82 -2.92 5.89
C ASP A 204 10.92 -2.85 4.81
N PRO A 205 11.86 -3.82 4.78
CA PRO A 205 12.94 -3.81 3.80
C PRO A 205 12.46 -4.03 2.36
N THR A 206 11.31 -4.69 2.17
CA THR A 206 10.71 -4.87 0.85
C THR A 206 10.22 -3.53 0.29
N LEU A 207 9.65 -2.67 1.15
CA LEU A 207 9.24 -1.33 0.74
C LEU A 207 10.45 -0.43 0.45
N ALA A 208 11.53 -0.55 1.23
CA ALA A 208 12.78 0.16 0.95
C ALA A 208 13.37 -0.23 -0.41
N ALA A 209 13.43 -1.53 -0.71
CA ALA A 209 13.87 -2.01 -2.02
C ALA A 209 12.96 -1.54 -3.16
N LEU A 210 11.63 -1.54 -2.95
CA LEU A 210 10.67 -1.00 -3.91
C LEU A 210 10.90 0.50 -4.12
N HIS A 211 11.15 1.27 -3.07
CA HIS A 211 11.44 2.70 -3.19
C HIS A 211 12.66 2.95 -4.06
N ASP A 212 13.77 2.23 -3.82
CA ASP A 212 15.00 2.37 -4.60
C ASP A 212 14.78 1.97 -6.06
N GLU A 213 14.03 0.90 -6.31
CA GLU A 213 13.62 0.47 -7.66
C GLU A 213 12.83 1.58 -8.39
N LEU A 214 11.77 2.10 -7.77
CA LEU A 214 10.92 3.14 -8.35
C LEU A 214 11.68 4.45 -8.56
N ALA A 215 12.61 4.77 -7.66
CA ALA A 215 13.45 5.96 -7.77
C ALA A 215 14.40 5.87 -8.98
N ALA A 216 14.82 4.66 -9.36
CA ALA A 216 15.71 4.41 -10.49
C ALA A 216 15.01 4.43 -11.86
N TYR A 217 13.67 4.43 -11.93
CA TYR A 217 12.96 4.49 -13.20
C TYR A 217 13.22 5.82 -13.94
N PRO A 218 13.43 5.77 -15.28
CA PRO A 218 13.69 6.96 -16.07
C PRO A 218 12.44 7.83 -16.19
N THR A 219 12.64 9.12 -16.42
CA THR A 219 11.56 10.02 -16.84
C THR A 219 10.99 9.53 -18.19
N PRO A 220 9.66 9.35 -18.32
CA PRO A 220 9.05 8.89 -19.55
C PRO A 220 9.20 9.97 -20.65
N PRO A 221 9.29 9.56 -21.92
CA PRO A 221 9.32 10.50 -23.04
C PRO A 221 8.07 11.39 -23.04
N GLY A 222 8.26 12.69 -23.24
CA GLY A 222 7.15 13.66 -23.27
C GLY A 222 6.62 14.07 -21.89
N ALA A 223 7.31 13.71 -20.79
CA ALA A 223 7.04 14.29 -19.49
C ALA A 223 7.33 15.80 -19.54
N GLU A 224 6.29 16.60 -19.30
CA GLU A 224 6.45 18.05 -19.22
C GLU A 224 7.25 18.41 -17.96
N PRO A 225 8.04 19.50 -18.02
CA PRO A 225 8.69 20.05 -16.82
C PRO A 225 7.65 20.29 -15.72
N ALA A 226 8.08 20.18 -14.46
CA ALA A 226 7.22 20.59 -13.35
C ALA A 226 6.87 22.08 -13.53
N ASP A 227 5.58 22.38 -13.68
CA ASP A 227 5.09 23.74 -13.73
C ASP A 227 4.77 24.20 -12.30
N ASP A 228 5.71 24.94 -11.70
CA ASP A 228 5.57 25.48 -10.34
C ASP A 228 4.67 26.74 -10.30
N SER A 229 4.15 27.21 -11.44
CA SER A 229 3.63 28.58 -11.54
C SER A 229 2.18 28.77 -11.10
N HIS A 230 1.32 27.74 -11.12
CA HIS A 230 -0.10 27.88 -10.73
C HIS A 230 -0.73 26.60 -10.15
N ALA A 231 -0.41 26.27 -8.90
CA ALA A 231 -1.10 25.20 -8.18
C ALA A 231 -2.55 25.62 -7.84
N SER A 232 -3.53 24.92 -8.42
CA SER A 232 -4.95 25.01 -8.05
C SER A 232 -5.16 24.77 -6.55
N LEU A 233 -6.30 25.21 -6.00
CA LEU A 233 -6.65 24.97 -4.59
C LEU A 233 -6.63 23.47 -4.22
N LEU A 234 -6.97 22.58 -5.16
CA LEU A 234 -6.90 21.13 -4.94
C LEU A 234 -5.45 20.64 -4.88
N GLU A 235 -4.54 21.17 -5.69
CA GLU A 235 -3.10 20.83 -5.66
C GLU A 235 -2.40 21.25 -4.36
N GLN A 236 -2.97 22.21 -3.64
CA GLN A 236 -2.51 22.58 -2.30
C GLN A 236 -2.92 21.56 -1.23
N ILE A 237 -3.94 20.75 -1.50
CA ILE A 237 -4.51 19.75 -0.57
C ILE A 237 -4.01 18.34 -0.90
N ALA A 238 -3.95 17.99 -2.19
CA ALA A 238 -3.52 16.69 -2.67
C ALA A 238 -2.91 16.80 -4.08
N VAL A 239 -1.92 15.97 -4.39
CA VAL A 239 -1.37 15.87 -5.75
C VAL A 239 -2.34 15.02 -6.60
N PRO A 240 -3.01 15.58 -7.61
CA PRO A 240 -3.91 14.79 -8.43
C PRO A 240 -3.14 13.83 -9.35
N LEU A 241 -3.77 12.73 -9.72
CA LEU A 241 -3.33 11.89 -10.84
C LEU A 241 -3.99 12.42 -12.12
N ARG A 242 -3.20 12.96 -13.06
CA ARG A 242 -3.70 13.38 -14.37
C ARG A 242 -3.30 12.37 -15.43
N LEU A 243 -4.27 11.69 -16.04
CA LEU A 243 -4.04 10.65 -17.06
C LEU A 243 -4.52 11.13 -18.43
N ARG A 244 -3.64 11.04 -19.43
CA ARG A 244 -3.99 11.21 -20.84
C ARG A 244 -4.66 9.93 -21.31
N THR A 245 -5.91 10.05 -21.77
CA THR A 245 -6.71 8.93 -22.28
C THR A 245 -7.36 9.32 -23.61
N ASP A 246 -7.99 8.36 -24.29
CA ASP A 246 -8.80 8.63 -25.49
C ASP A 246 -10.02 9.53 -25.22
N LEU A 247 -10.41 9.68 -23.94
CA LEU A 247 -11.48 10.58 -23.49
C LEU A 247 -10.98 11.99 -23.17
N GLY A 248 -9.68 12.25 -23.39
CA GLY A 248 -8.98 13.45 -22.96
C GLY A 248 -8.19 13.24 -21.67
N VAL A 249 -7.73 14.35 -21.07
CA VAL A 249 -7.04 14.31 -19.78
C VAL A 249 -8.07 14.14 -18.67
N LEU A 250 -7.96 13.04 -17.94
CA LEU A 250 -8.75 12.76 -16.74
C LEU A 250 -7.94 13.14 -15.50
N SER A 251 -8.56 13.82 -14.54
CA SER A 251 -7.90 14.29 -13.33
C SER A 251 -8.56 13.67 -12.10
N PHE A 252 -7.77 13.03 -11.24
CA PHE A 252 -8.27 12.34 -10.05
C PHE A 252 -7.59 12.84 -8.78
N PHE A 253 -8.32 12.91 -7.68
CA PHE A 253 -7.71 12.91 -6.35
C PHE A 253 -7.95 11.56 -5.68
N SER A 254 -6.95 11.04 -4.97
CA SER A 254 -7.02 9.75 -4.30
C SER A 254 -7.31 9.91 -2.81
N THR A 255 -8.17 9.04 -2.28
CA THR A 255 -8.34 8.86 -0.83
C THR A 255 -7.93 7.45 -0.43
N THR A 256 -7.16 7.33 0.64
CA THR A 256 -6.78 6.06 1.24
C THR A 256 -7.70 5.73 2.41
N THR A 257 -8.38 4.59 2.34
CA THR A 257 -9.16 4.03 3.44
C THR A 257 -8.41 2.86 4.07
N VAL A 258 -8.23 2.90 5.40
CA VAL A 258 -7.57 1.83 6.17
C VAL A 258 -8.54 1.27 7.22
N PHE A 259 -8.32 0.01 7.62
CA PHE A 259 -9.11 -0.61 8.68
C PHE A 259 -8.56 -0.19 10.05
N GLY A 260 -9.33 0.60 10.81
CA GLY A 260 -8.84 1.27 12.03
C GLY A 260 -8.61 0.38 13.25
N THR A 261 -9.35 -0.73 13.40
CA THR A 261 -9.22 -1.67 14.54
C THR A 261 -9.05 -3.11 14.07
N PRO A 262 -7.97 -3.42 13.35
CA PRO A 262 -7.75 -4.73 12.77
C PRO A 262 -7.36 -5.74 13.86
N VAL A 263 -8.14 -6.81 13.97
CA VAL A 263 -7.85 -7.94 14.89
C VAL A 263 -6.76 -8.88 14.35
N ASP A 264 -6.30 -8.66 13.12
CA ASP A 264 -5.37 -9.51 12.37
C ASP A 264 -4.39 -8.64 11.56
N VAL A 265 -3.14 -9.10 11.41
CA VAL A 265 -2.07 -8.42 10.68
C VAL A 265 -2.50 -8.08 9.25
N THR A 266 -3.19 -9.01 8.58
CA THR A 266 -3.60 -8.90 7.18
C THR A 266 -4.50 -7.69 6.95
N LEU A 267 -5.51 -7.50 7.82
CA LEU A 267 -6.43 -6.37 7.72
C LEU A 267 -5.77 -5.06 8.13
N SER A 268 -4.79 -5.10 9.06
CA SER A 268 -4.03 -3.92 9.47
C SER A 268 -3.13 -3.37 8.37
N GLU A 269 -2.80 -4.22 7.41
CA GLU A 269 -1.88 -3.97 6.31
C GLU A 269 -2.61 -3.77 4.98
N LEU A 270 -3.94 -3.81 4.97
CA LEU A 270 -4.76 -3.61 3.79
C LEU A 270 -5.28 -2.16 3.72
N ALA A 271 -5.26 -1.60 2.51
CA ALA A 271 -5.82 -0.28 2.24
C ALA A 271 -6.65 -0.29 0.95
N ILE A 272 -7.63 0.62 0.87
CA ILE A 272 -8.39 0.89 -0.37
C ILE A 272 -8.00 2.28 -0.87
N GLU A 273 -7.49 2.34 -2.09
CA GLU A 273 -7.30 3.57 -2.84
C GLU A 273 -8.51 3.83 -3.72
N ALA A 274 -9.25 4.90 -3.43
CA ALA A 274 -10.37 5.35 -4.23
C ALA A 274 -10.01 6.64 -4.96
N PHE A 275 -10.19 6.65 -6.29
CA PHE A 275 -9.87 7.79 -7.14
C PHE A 275 -11.16 8.53 -7.50
N PHE A 276 -11.35 9.73 -6.96
CA PHE A 276 -12.49 10.59 -7.27
C PHE A 276 -12.15 11.54 -8.43
N PRO A 277 -13.11 11.89 -9.30
CA PRO A 277 -12.89 12.92 -10.30
C PRO A 277 -12.59 14.25 -9.61
N ALA A 278 -11.50 14.90 -10.01
CA ALA A 278 -11.09 16.21 -9.50
C ALA A 278 -11.82 17.37 -10.20
N ASP A 279 -12.56 17.09 -11.27
CA ASP A 279 -13.34 18.06 -12.03
C ASP A 279 -14.61 17.44 -12.67
N PRO A 280 -15.60 18.27 -13.07
CA PRO A 280 -16.83 17.79 -13.69
C PRO A 280 -16.60 17.05 -15.02
N GLN A 281 -15.59 17.46 -15.80
CA GLN A 281 -15.26 16.84 -17.09
C GLN A 281 -14.88 15.37 -16.90
N THR A 282 -14.02 15.08 -15.93
CA THR A 282 -13.61 13.72 -15.58
C THR A 282 -14.80 12.90 -15.09
N ALA A 283 -15.67 13.49 -14.27
CA ALA A 283 -16.88 12.83 -13.78
C ALA A 283 -17.86 12.46 -14.91
N ASP A 284 -18.05 13.36 -15.88
CA ASP A 284 -18.88 13.10 -17.07
C ASP A 284 -18.28 12.02 -17.97
N ALA A 285 -16.96 12.05 -18.19
CA ALA A 285 -16.25 11.08 -19.01
C ALA A 285 -16.36 9.65 -18.44
N LEU A 286 -16.18 9.49 -17.13
CA LEU A 286 -16.29 8.19 -16.46
C LEU A 286 -17.71 7.63 -16.47
N ARG A 287 -18.73 8.49 -16.31
CA ARG A 287 -20.14 8.08 -16.43
C ARG A 287 -20.46 7.58 -17.85
N LYS A 288 -20.07 8.32 -18.88
CA LYS A 288 -20.25 7.89 -20.28
C LYS A 288 -19.54 6.57 -20.58
N LEU A 289 -18.34 6.37 -20.02
CA LEU A 289 -17.58 5.14 -20.18
C LEU A 289 -18.29 3.95 -19.51
N ALA A 290 -18.89 4.16 -18.33
CA ALA A 290 -19.67 3.13 -17.64
C ALA A 290 -20.98 2.80 -18.38
N ASP A 291 -21.68 3.80 -18.91
CA ASP A 291 -22.90 3.61 -19.70
C ASP A 291 -22.62 2.79 -20.98
N ALA A 292 -21.50 3.05 -21.65
CA ALA A 292 -21.09 2.29 -22.84
C ALA A 292 -20.71 0.82 -22.55
N ARG A 293 -20.42 0.49 -21.28
CA ARG A 293 -20.06 -0.86 -20.84
C ARG A 293 -21.24 -1.68 -20.37
N THR A 294 -22.30 -1.02 -19.91
CA THR A 294 -23.54 -1.70 -19.53
C THR A 294 -24.21 -2.13 -20.84
N PRO A 295 -24.31 -3.45 -21.14
CA PRO A 295 -25.04 -3.88 -22.33
C PRO A 295 -26.47 -3.39 -22.19
N SER A 296 -27.01 -2.76 -23.23
CA SER A 296 -28.43 -2.40 -23.31
C SER A 296 -29.28 -3.63 -22.99
N ALA A 297 -29.76 -3.74 -21.75
CA ALA A 297 -30.76 -4.73 -21.33
C ALA A 297 -32.16 -4.30 -21.81
N ALA A 298 -32.24 -3.87 -23.08
CA ALA A 298 -33.44 -3.46 -23.77
C ALA A 298 -33.37 -4.07 -25.18
N ASN A 299 -33.62 -5.37 -25.25
CA ASN A 299 -34.21 -6.10 -26.39
C ASN A 299 -34.33 -7.59 -25.99
N ALA A 300 -35.29 -7.89 -25.13
CA ALA A 300 -35.94 -9.19 -25.00
C ALA A 300 -37.36 -8.97 -24.51
#